data_AF-A0A343C1P8-F1
#
_entry.id   AF-A0A343C1P8-F1
#
_cell.length_a   1.000
_cell.length_b   1.000
_cell.length_c   1.000
_cell.angle_alpha   90.00
_cell.angle_beta   90.00
_cell.angle_gamma   90.00
#
_symmetry.space_group_name_H-M   'P 1'
#
loop_
_entity.id
_entity.type
_entity.pdbx_description
1 polymer ?
#
loop_
_entity_poly.entity_id
_entity_poly.type
_entity_poly.pdbx_seq_one_letter_code
_entity_poly.pdbx_strand_id
1 'polypeptide(L)'
;MLTTSFIIISSICSLMVILVNLISKKSFSDREKSSPFECGFDPKSLARMPFSLQFFLVAVIFLIFDVEITLLLPMLISLKYTNIMQFYFLLTMFILILLFGLYHEWNQNALEWSS
;
A
#
# COMPACT_ATOMS: atom_id res chain seq x y z
N MET A 1 22.32 12.24 17.16
CA MET A 1 22.46 13.69 16.89
C MET A 1 22.29 14.04 15.42
N LEU A 2 22.94 13.34 14.49
CA LEU A 2 22.79 13.61 13.05
C LEU A 2 21.38 13.22 12.50
N THR A 3 20.80 12.14 13.03
CA THR A 3 19.42 11.73 12.73
C THR A 3 18.39 12.72 13.25
N THR A 4 18.57 13.22 14.47
CA THR A 4 17.69 14.22 15.08
C THR A 4 17.77 15.55 14.33
N SER A 5 18.95 15.98 13.89
CA SER A 5 19.08 17.20 13.08
C SER A 5 18.43 17.07 11.71
N PHE A 6 18.51 15.90 11.07
CA PHE A 6 17.86 15.66 9.77
C PHE A 6 16.33 15.71 9.86
N ILE A 7 15.75 15.14 10.92
CA ILE A 7 14.31 15.20 11.17
C ILE A 7 13.85 16.65 11.43
N ILE A 8 14.63 17.43 12.18
CA ILE A 8 14.32 18.84 12.45
C ILE A 8 14.36 19.66 11.16
N ILE A 9 15.40 19.49 10.33
CA ILE A 9 15.52 20.25 9.07
C ILE A 9 14.37 19.89 8.10
N SER A 10 14.06 18.61 7.93
CA SER A 10 12.99 18.17 7.02
C SER A 10 11.60 18.68 7.44
N SER A 11 11.30 18.66 8.74
CA SER A 11 10.05 19.21 9.27
C SER A 11 9.95 20.74 9.06
N ILE A 12 11.03 21.49 9.31
CA ILE A 12 11.07 22.94 9.04
C ILE A 12 10.85 23.23 7.56
N CYS A 13 11.51 22.49 6.65
CA CYS A 13 11.30 22.64 5.21
C CYS A 13 9.84 22.39 4.80
N SER A 14 9.21 21.34 5.33
CA SER A 14 7.80 21.05 5.03
C SER A 14 6.85 22.18 5.49
N LEU A 15 7.10 22.76 6.67
CA LEU A 15 6.33 23.88 7.20
C LEU A 15 6.50 25.13 6.33
N MET A 16 7.73 25.42 5.89
CA MET A 16 8.00 26.56 5.00
C MET A 16 7.25 26.43 3.67
N VAL A 17 7.21 25.23 3.07
CA VAL A 17 6.45 24.98 1.83
C VAL A 17 4.95 25.23 2.03
N ILE A 18 4.39 24.77 3.15
CA ILE A 18 2.98 25.01 3.48
C ILE A 18 2.71 26.51 3.64
N LEU A 19 3.57 27.25 4.35
CA LEU A 19 3.43 28.69 4.55
C LEU A 19 3.49 29.46 3.23
N VAL A 20 4.43 29.14 2.34
CA VAL A 20 4.54 29.76 1.02
C VAL A 20 3.28 29.50 0.19
N ASN A 21 2.73 28.28 0.23
CA ASN A 21 1.49 27.97 -0.48
C ASN A 21 0.28 28.72 0.08
N LEU A 22 0.20 28.93 1.40
CA LEU A 22 -0.87 29.70 2.01
C LEU A 22 -0.78 31.20 1.65
N ILE A 23 0.42 31.76 1.62
CA ILE A 23 0.64 33.18 1.29
C ILE A 23 0.47 33.45 -0.21
N SER A 24 0.90 32.52 -1.07
CA SER A 24 0.88 32.68 -2.54
C SER A 24 -0.48 32.34 -3.18
N LYS A 25 -1.40 31.70 -2.44
CA LYS A 25 -2.71 31.32 -2.97
C LYS A 25 -3.54 32.57 -3.30
N LYS A 26 -3.93 32.71 -4.57
CA LYS A 26 -4.92 33.72 -4.99
C LYS A 26 -6.27 33.42 -4.32
N SER A 27 -6.83 34.43 -3.65
CA SER A 27 -8.06 34.30 -2.85
C SER A 27 -9.37 34.37 -3.64
N PHE A 28 -9.33 34.61 -4.95
CA PHE A 28 -10.53 34.78 -5.75
C PHE A 28 -11.21 33.43 -6.01
N SER A 29 -12.39 33.23 -5.42
CA SER A 29 -13.21 32.03 -5.55
C SER A 29 -14.31 32.24 -6.59
N ASP A 30 -14.15 31.63 -7.77
CA ASP A 30 -15.22 31.52 -8.77
C ASP A 30 -15.96 30.19 -8.60
N ARG A 31 -17.28 30.19 -8.83
CA ARG A 31 -18.10 28.97 -8.83
C ARG A 31 -17.54 27.91 -9.78
N GLU A 32 -17.19 28.31 -11.00
CA GLU A 32 -16.64 27.42 -12.04
C GLU A 32 -15.22 26.93 -11.71
N LYS A 33 -14.46 27.62 -10.84
CA LYS A 33 -13.19 27.10 -10.30
C LYS A 33 -13.40 26.13 -9.15
N SER A 34 -14.55 26.21 -8.47
CA SER A 34 -14.93 25.33 -7.37
C SER A 34 -15.76 24.12 -7.81
N SER A 35 -16.16 24.03 -9.07
CA SER A 35 -16.87 22.88 -9.62
C SER A 35 -15.90 21.72 -9.93
N PRO A 36 -16.37 20.46 -9.93
CA PRO A 36 -15.56 19.30 -10.28
C PRO A 36 -15.10 19.37 -11.73
N PHE A 37 -13.82 19.07 -11.98
CA PHE A 37 -13.28 19.05 -13.33
C PHE A 37 -13.48 17.67 -13.98
N GLU A 38 -14.40 17.56 -14.96
CA GLU A 38 -14.58 16.37 -15.80
C GLU A 38 -14.29 16.73 -17.28
N CYS A 39 -13.04 17.14 -17.55
CA CYS A 39 -12.58 17.57 -18.89
C CYS A 39 -13.40 18.72 -19.51
N GLY A 40 -13.93 19.62 -18.67
CA GLY A 40 -14.75 20.76 -19.09
C GLY A 40 -16.25 20.46 -19.23
N PHE A 41 -16.68 19.25 -18.87
CA PHE A 41 -18.08 18.87 -18.77
C PHE A 41 -18.56 18.85 -17.32
N ASP A 42 -19.87 19.01 -17.15
CA ASP A 42 -20.52 18.75 -15.86
C ASP A 42 -20.43 17.26 -15.52
N PRO A 43 -20.24 16.92 -14.23
CA PRO A 43 -19.99 15.55 -13.85
C PRO A 43 -21.20 14.66 -14.13
N LYS A 44 -20.99 13.56 -14.88
CA LYS A 44 -22.08 12.64 -15.24
C LYS A 44 -22.54 11.77 -14.08
N SER A 45 -21.65 11.52 -13.13
CA SER A 45 -21.92 10.69 -11.95
C SER A 45 -21.27 11.28 -10.71
N LEU A 46 -21.77 10.87 -9.55
CA LEU A 46 -21.12 11.19 -8.27
C LEU A 46 -19.72 10.56 -8.23
N ALA A 47 -18.78 11.24 -7.58
CA ALA A 47 -17.41 10.74 -7.40
C ALA A 47 -17.33 9.41 -6.62
N ARG A 48 -18.38 9.07 -5.86
CA ARG A 48 -18.49 7.79 -5.14
C ARG A 48 -19.30 6.81 -5.97
N MET A 49 -18.60 6.08 -6.84
CA MET A 49 -19.17 4.97 -7.59
C MET A 49 -19.04 3.67 -6.80
N PRO A 50 -19.92 2.68 -7.05
CA PRO A 50 -19.74 1.34 -6.50
C PRO A 50 -18.37 0.78 -6.89
N PHE A 51 -17.65 0.27 -5.91
CA PHE A 51 -16.30 -0.26 -6.07
C PHE A 51 -16.36 -1.70 -6.58
N SER A 52 -15.37 -2.11 -7.38
CA SER A 52 -15.33 -3.49 -7.86
C SER A 52 -14.87 -4.44 -6.74
N LEU A 53 -15.56 -5.58 -6.60
CA LEU A 53 -15.23 -6.59 -5.59
C LEU A 53 -13.85 -7.23 -5.83
N GLN A 54 -13.38 -7.24 -7.07
CA GLN A 54 -12.07 -7.77 -7.44
C GLN A 54 -10.93 -6.98 -6.77
N PHE A 55 -10.98 -5.65 -6.77
CA PHE A 55 -9.97 -4.85 -6.09
C PHE A 55 -10.00 -5.05 -4.56
N PHE A 56 -11.17 -5.33 -4.00
CA PHE A 56 -11.30 -5.65 -2.58
C PHE A 56 -10.65 -7.00 -2.24
N LEU A 57 -10.89 -8.02 -3.06
CA LEU A 57 -10.26 -9.34 -2.93
C LEU A 57 -8.73 -9.23 -2.97
N VAL A 58 -8.17 -8.50 -3.94
CA VAL A 58 -6.72 -8.27 -4.04
C VAL A 58 -6.16 -7.60 -2.77
N ALA A 59 -6.88 -6.64 -2.17
CA ALA A 59 -6.45 -5.98 -0.94
C ALA A 59 -6.42 -6.93 0.27
N VAL A 60 -7.39 -7.84 0.37
CA VAL A 60 -7.44 -8.87 1.43
C VAL A 60 -6.30 -9.87 1.25
N ILE A 61 -6.08 -10.34 0.02
CA ILE A 61 -4.99 -11.25 -0.33
C ILE A 61 -3.64 -10.60 0.02
N PHE A 62 -3.43 -9.34 -0.35
CA PHE A 62 -2.22 -8.59 -0.01
C PHE A 62 -1.99 -8.51 1.52
N LEU A 63 -3.03 -8.28 2.31
CA LEU A 63 -2.92 -8.21 3.76
C LEU A 63 -2.44 -9.55 4.35
N ILE A 64 -2.98 -10.67 3.87
CA ILE A 64 -2.58 -12.01 4.33
C ILE A 64 -1.11 -12.28 3.96
N PHE A 65 -0.72 -12.03 2.70
CA PHE A 65 0.66 -12.21 2.25
C PHE A 65 1.65 -11.29 2.98
N ASP A 66 1.25 -10.07 3.36
CA ASP A 66 2.10 -9.17 4.14
C ASP A 66 2.40 -9.76 5.53
N VAL A 67 1.38 -10.31 6.21
CA VAL A 67 1.58 -11.01 7.49
C VAL A 67 2.52 -12.21 7.33
N GLU A 68 2.36 -13.00 6.27
CA GLU A 68 3.24 -14.15 6.02
C GLU A 68 4.70 -13.74 5.76
N ILE A 69 4.92 -12.65 5.02
CA ILE A 69 6.27 -12.10 4.80
C ILE A 69 6.88 -11.56 6.10
N THR A 70 6.08 -10.89 6.95
CA THR A 70 6.57 -10.43 8.26
C THR A 70 7.00 -11.59 9.17
N LEU A 71 6.39 -12.78 9.03
CA LEU A 71 6.81 -14.00 9.73
C LEU A 71 8.08 -14.63 9.14
N LEU A 72 8.29 -14.50 7.83
CA LEU A 72 9.47 -15.03 7.14
C LEU A 72 10.75 -14.27 7.50
N LEU A 73 10.68 -12.94 7.67
CA LEU A 73 11.84 -12.10 7.95
C LEU A 73 12.62 -12.48 9.23
N PRO A 74 11.98 -12.70 10.41
CA PRO A 74 12.68 -13.13 11.62
C PRO A 74 13.22 -14.56 11.53
N MET A 75 12.64 -15.44 10.69
CA MET A 75 13.21 -16.77 10.48
C MET A 75 14.64 -16.68 9.93
N LEU A 76 14.95 -15.75 9.02
CA LEU A 76 16.30 -15.57 8.49
C LEU A 76 17.32 -15.23 9.60
N ILE A 77 16.90 -14.48 10.61
CA ILE A 77 17.74 -14.14 11.77
C ILE A 77 17.94 -15.36 12.68
N SER A 78 16.92 -16.22 12.80
CA SER A 78 16.94 -17.43 13.63
C SER A 78 17.91 -18.53 13.14
N LEU A 79 18.39 -18.44 11.89
CA LEU A 79 19.35 -19.38 11.30
C LEU A 79 20.65 -19.47 12.11
N LYS A 80 21.02 -18.41 12.82
CA LYS A 80 22.22 -18.39 13.68
C LYS A 80 22.11 -19.24 14.94
N TYR A 81 20.89 -19.54 15.40
CA TYR A 81 20.63 -20.16 16.71
C TYR A 81 20.06 -21.58 16.61
N THR A 82 19.59 -21.98 15.43
CA THR A 82 18.86 -23.24 15.21
C THR A 82 19.68 -24.21 14.37
N ASN A 83 19.35 -25.51 14.46
CA ASN A 83 20.00 -26.52 13.64
C ASN A 83 19.61 -26.35 12.17
N ILE A 84 20.60 -26.37 11.26
CA ILE A 84 20.42 -26.10 9.83
C ILE A 84 19.37 -27.03 9.19
N MET A 85 19.31 -28.30 9.61
CA MET A 85 18.37 -29.28 9.06
C MET A 85 16.93 -29.00 9.48
N GLN A 86 16.71 -28.61 10.74
CA GLN A 86 15.38 -28.26 11.24
C GLN A 86 14.90 -26.94 10.64
N PHE A 87 15.81 -25.97 10.51
CA PHE A 87 15.54 -24.70 9.84
C PHE A 87 15.10 -24.92 8.39
N TYR A 88 15.85 -25.72 7.62
CA TYR A 88 15.51 -26.02 6.24
C TYR A 88 14.15 -26.71 6.11
N PHE A 89 13.84 -27.66 7.01
CA PHE A 89 12.54 -28.32 7.03
C PHE A 89 11.39 -27.34 7.31
N LEU A 90 11.53 -26.46 8.31
CA LEU A 90 10.53 -25.44 8.62
C LEU A 90 10.31 -24.45 7.46
N LEU A 91 11.39 -23.99 6.85
CA LEU A 91 11.34 -23.02 5.76
C LEU A 91 10.70 -23.62 4.50
N THR A 92 11.04 -24.87 4.17
CA THR A 92 10.41 -25.58 3.03
C THR A 92 8.93 -25.83 3.27
N MET A 93 8.53 -26.25 4.47
CA MET A 93 7.11 -26.40 4.83
C MET A 93 6.36 -25.07 4.76
N PHE A 94 6.95 -23.98 5.26
CA PHE A 94 6.34 -22.65 5.21
C PHE A 94 6.12 -22.16 3.77
N ILE A 95 7.13 -22.31 2.91
CA ILE A 95 7.02 -21.93 1.49
C ILE A 95 5.99 -22.78 0.76
N LEU A 96 5.88 -24.08 1.07
CA LEU A 96 4.88 -24.95 0.46
C LEU A 96 3.45 -24.51 0.79
N ILE A 97 3.19 -24.10 2.05
CA ILE A 97 1.90 -23.57 2.47
C ILE A 97 1.56 -22.29 1.69
N LEU A 98 2.54 -21.38 1.59
CA LEU A 98 2.45 -20.13 0.82
C LEU A 98 2.07 -20.38 -0.65
N LEU A 99 2.79 -21.30 -1.32
CA LEU A 99 2.53 -21.67 -2.71
C LEU A 99 1.15 -22.32 -2.90
N PHE A 100 0.73 -23.16 -1.95
CA PHE A 100 -0.57 -23.82 -2.02
C PHE A 100 -1.71 -22.82 -1.85
N GLY A 101 -1.57 -21.85 -0.93
CA GLY A 101 -2.53 -20.75 -0.75
C GLY A 101 -2.70 -19.94 -2.03
N LEU A 102 -1.59 -19.52 -2.64
CA LEU A 102 -1.61 -18.79 -3.91
C LEU A 102 -2.25 -19.60 -5.05
N TYR A 103 -1.93 -20.89 -5.16
CA TYR A 103 -2.51 -21.76 -6.19
C TYR A 103 -4.03 -21.92 -6.00
N HIS A 104 -4.48 -22.04 -4.75
CA HIS A 104 -5.91 -22.08 -4.44
C HIS A 104 -6.61 -20.78 -4.84
N GLU A 105 -6.05 -19.62 -4.52
CA GLU A 105 -6.60 -18.31 -4.92
C GLU A 105 -6.65 -18.12 -6.44
N TRP A 106 -5.62 -18.57 -7.15
CA TRP A 106 -5.62 -18.56 -8.61
C TRP A 106 -6.74 -19.44 -9.17
N ASN A 107 -6.90 -20.67 -8.68
CA ASN A 107 -7.95 -21.56 -9.16
C ASN A 107 -9.38 -21.04 -8.88
N GLN A 108 -9.54 -20.09 -7.95
CA GLN A 108 -10.82 -19.40 -7.69
C GLN A 108 -11.03 -18.16 -8.60
N ASN A 109 -10.13 -17.93 -9.56
CA ASN A 109 -10.12 -16.77 -10.45
C ASN A 109 -10.13 -15.42 -9.71
N ALA A 110 -9.70 -15.39 -8.45
CA ALA A 110 -9.64 -14.15 -7.66
C ALA A 110 -8.62 -13.15 -8.22
N LEU A 111 -7.64 -13.66 -8.99
CA LEU A 111 -6.57 -12.92 -9.64
C LEU A 111 -6.85 -12.60 -11.11
N GLU A 112 -7.93 -13.16 -11.69
CA GLU A 112 -8.28 -12.87 -13.08
C GLU A 112 -8.98 -11.53 -13.18
N TRP A 113 -8.46 -10.66 -14.04
CA TRP A 113 -9.16 -9.44 -14.40
C TRP A 113 -10.19 -9.75 -15.47
N SER A 114 -11.46 -9.43 -15.18
CA SER A 114 -12.48 -9.33 -16.21
C SER A 114 -12.19 -8.07 -17.04
N SER A 115 -11.63 -8.25 -18.23
CA SER A 115 -11.53 -7.21 -19.26
C SER A 115 -12.91 -6.79 -19.76
#